data_AF-A0AAD9U4L3-F1
#
_entry.id   AF-A0AAD9U4L3-F1
#
_cell.length_a   1.000
_cell.length_b   1.000
_cell.length_c   1.000
_cell.angle_alpha   90.00
_cell.angle_beta   90.00
_cell.angle_gamma   90.00
#
_symmetry.space_group_name_H-M   'P 1'
#
loop_
_entity.id
_entity.type
_entity.pdbx_description
1 polymer ?
#
loop_
_entity_poly.entity_id
_entity_poly.type
_entity_poly.pdbx_seq_one_letter_code
_entity_poly.pdbx_strand_id
1 'polypeptide(L)'
;MALRKWNWEVFGDITLNVTKANEKMMLILGRIGSEGFSDDLFRLETAALADLDSALKQQEIFLKEKSRVRWLAEGDRNSNFFHSLLKRRRGNKTLSSIQIGENISNDPMDIGEHVSSFYQHLFSDPVNNSLDLSIIREHVPSLVTVDENT
;
A
#
# COMPACT_ATOMS: atom_id res chain seq x y z
N MET A 1 11.88 -25.53 9.29
CA MET A 1 11.28 -25.96 10.57
C MET A 1 11.60 -25.04 11.75
N ALA A 2 12.71 -24.29 11.75
CA ALA A 2 13.10 -23.42 12.88
C ALA A 2 12.10 -22.30 13.22
N LEU A 3 11.56 -21.59 12.23
CA LEU A 3 10.63 -20.47 12.46
C LEU A 3 9.29 -20.89 13.10
N ARG A 4 8.79 -22.09 12.81
CA ARG A 4 7.54 -22.60 13.41
C ARG A 4 7.73 -22.92 14.90
N LYS A 5 8.90 -23.43 15.25
CA LYS A 5 9.28 -23.73 16.64
C LYS A 5 9.53 -22.44 17.44
N TRP A 6 10.26 -21.48 16.86
CA TRP A 6 10.49 -20.16 17.44
C TRP A 6 9.20 -19.35 17.66
N ASN A 7 8.26 -19.41 16.70
CA ASN A 7 6.93 -18.79 16.86
C ASN A 7 6.23 -19.30 18.12
N TRP A 8 6.23 -20.62 18.32
CA TRP A 8 5.56 -21.25 19.44
C TRP A 8 6.30 -21.06 20.78
N GLU A 9 7.63 -21.10 20.74
CA GLU A 9 8.49 -20.96 21.93
C GLU A 9 8.64 -19.52 22.43
N VAL A 10 8.50 -18.50 21.57
CA VAL A 10 8.74 -17.09 21.94
C VAL A 10 7.46 -16.25 21.99
N PHE A 11 6.47 -16.51 21.14
CA PHE A 11 5.27 -15.67 21.04
C PHE A 11 3.96 -16.42 21.33
N GLY A 12 4.00 -17.76 21.42
CA GLY A 12 2.79 -18.58 21.39
C GLY A 12 2.16 -18.63 20.01
N ASP A 13 0.91 -19.12 19.91
CA ASP A 13 0.16 -19.00 18.64
C ASP A 13 -0.28 -17.54 18.46
N ILE A 14 0.49 -16.77 17.69
CA ILE A 14 0.24 -15.35 17.40
C ILE A 14 -1.19 -15.12 16.88
N THR A 15 -1.72 -16.04 16.06
CA THR A 15 -3.09 -15.94 15.56
C THR A 15 -4.08 -16.12 16.70
N LEU A 16 -3.85 -17.11 17.57
CA LEU A 16 -4.66 -17.30 18.77
C LEU A 16 -4.63 -16.08 19.71
N ASN A 17 -3.49 -15.41 19.85
CA ASN A 17 -3.36 -14.22 20.68
C ASN A 17 -4.20 -13.06 20.14
N VAL A 18 -4.18 -12.83 18.81
CA VAL A 18 -5.04 -11.82 18.16
C VAL A 18 -6.52 -12.20 18.31
N THR A 19 -6.88 -13.47 18.14
CA THR A 19 -8.26 -13.94 18.35
C THR A 19 -8.72 -13.66 19.78
N LYS A 20 -7.93 -14.03 20.79
CA LYS A 20 -8.26 -13.79 22.20
C LYS A 20 -8.38 -12.30 22.53
N ALA A 21 -7.48 -11.46 22.01
CA ALA A 21 -7.55 -10.01 22.24
C ALA A 21 -8.79 -9.38 21.58
N ASN A 22 -9.14 -9.82 20.37
CA ASN A 22 -10.37 -9.41 19.70
C ASN A 22 -11.64 -9.85 20.45
N GLU A 23 -11.68 -11.10 20.92
CA GLU A 23 -12.80 -11.61 21.72
C GLU A 23 -12.96 -10.80 23.02
N LYS A 24 -11.86 -10.50 23.72
CA LYS A 24 -11.86 -9.64 24.92
C LYS A 24 -12.42 -8.25 24.61
N MET A 25 -12.02 -7.64 23.50
CA MET A 25 -12.53 -6.33 23.06
C MET A 25 -14.04 -6.39 22.76
N MET A 26 -14.50 -7.41 22.03
CA MET A 26 -15.93 -7.59 21.73
C MET A 26 -16.77 -7.77 22.98
N LEU A 27 -16.28 -8.51 23.98
CA LEU A 27 -16.97 -8.69 25.26
C LEU A 27 -17.13 -7.36 26.01
N ILE A 28 -16.08 -6.52 26.04
CA ILE A 28 -16.12 -5.22 26.71
C ILE A 28 -17.06 -4.26 25.99
N LEU A 29 -17.01 -4.20 24.66
CA LEU A 29 -17.93 -3.39 23.86
C LEU A 29 -19.39 -3.83 24.03
N GLY A 30 -19.63 -5.15 24.05
CA GLY A 30 -20.95 -5.70 24.35
C GLY A 30 -21.47 -5.28 25.72
N ARG A 31 -20.58 -5.28 26.72
CA ARG A 31 -20.89 -4.85 28.09
C ARG A 31 -21.20 -3.35 28.19
N ILE A 32 -20.44 -2.50 27.49
CA ILE A 32 -20.74 -1.06 27.38
C ILE A 32 -22.10 -0.83 26.72
N GLY A 33 -22.42 -1.60 25.68
CA GLY A 33 -23.71 -1.53 25.01
C GLY A 33 -24.91 -1.94 25.89
N SER A 34 -24.71 -2.86 26.84
CA SER A 34 -25.77 -3.34 27.75
C SER A 34 -25.86 -2.59 29.08
N GLU A 35 -24.74 -2.25 29.69
CA GLU A 35 -24.65 -1.66 31.05
C GLU A 35 -24.56 -0.12 31.01
N GLY A 36 -24.31 0.47 29.84
CA GLY A 36 -24.10 1.90 29.68
C GLY A 36 -22.67 2.33 30.02
N PHE A 37 -22.45 3.65 30.00
CA PHE A 37 -21.12 4.23 30.20
C PHE A 37 -20.71 4.22 31.68
N SER A 38 -19.52 3.70 31.97
CA SER A 38 -18.88 3.74 33.29
C SER A 38 -17.37 4.00 33.12
N ASP A 39 -16.78 4.75 34.05
CA ASP A 39 -15.35 5.10 34.02
C ASP A 39 -14.46 3.83 34.10
N ASP A 40 -14.89 2.83 34.86
CA ASP A 40 -14.21 1.54 34.93
C ASP A 40 -14.29 0.76 33.61
N LEU A 41 -15.43 0.82 32.92
CA LEU A 41 -15.59 0.18 31.61
C LEU A 41 -14.73 0.86 30.54
N PHE A 42 -14.62 2.19 30.57
CA PHE A 42 -13.75 2.95 29.66
C PHE A 42 -12.27 2.62 29.89
N ARG A 43 -11.84 2.46 31.15
CA ARG A 43 -10.48 2.02 31.46
C ARG A 43 -10.21 0.60 30.97
N LEU A 44 -11.18 -0.31 31.10
CA LEU A 44 -11.08 -1.67 30.58
C LEU A 44 -11.02 -1.69 29.04
N GLU A 45 -11.84 -0.88 28.37
CA GLU A 45 -11.82 -0.72 26.92
C GLU A 45 -10.45 -0.22 26.43
N THR A 46 -9.95 0.84 27.05
CA THR A 46 -8.63 1.42 26.72
C THR A 46 -7.52 0.39 26.86
N ALA A 47 -7.54 -0.40 27.94
CA ALA A 47 -6.57 -1.49 28.15
C ALA A 47 -6.72 -2.61 27.11
N ALA A 48 -7.94 -3.03 26.79
CA ALA A 48 -8.19 -4.07 25.79
C ALA A 48 -7.80 -3.63 24.37
N LEU A 49 -8.01 -2.36 24.02
CA LEU A 49 -7.53 -1.77 22.78
C LEU A 49 -6.00 -1.80 22.69
N ALA A 50 -5.31 -1.43 23.77
CA ALA A 50 -3.85 -1.48 23.81
C ALA A 50 -3.32 -2.93 23.66
N ASP A 51 -3.96 -3.90 24.32
CA ASP A 51 -3.64 -5.32 24.18
C ASP A 51 -3.83 -5.81 22.73
N LEU A 52 -4.95 -5.44 22.11
CA LEU A 52 -5.28 -5.81 20.73
C LEU A 52 -4.30 -5.18 19.73
N ASP A 53 -4.01 -3.89 19.87
CA ASP A 53 -3.03 -3.19 19.03
C ASP A 53 -1.64 -3.83 19.13
N SER A 54 -1.21 -4.18 20.35
CA SER A 54 0.04 -4.92 20.56
C SER A 54 0.04 -6.29 19.86
N ALA A 55 -1.04 -7.06 20.00
CA ALA A 55 -1.16 -8.38 19.36
C ALA A 55 -1.17 -8.28 17.82
N LEU A 56 -1.86 -7.29 17.27
CA LEU A 56 -1.90 -7.01 15.82
C LEU A 56 -0.52 -6.60 15.30
N LYS A 57 0.20 -5.73 16.01
CA LYS A 57 1.58 -5.34 15.66
C LYS A 57 2.51 -6.55 15.62
N GLN A 58 2.41 -7.46 16.60
CA GLN A 58 3.19 -8.69 16.59
C GLN A 58 2.84 -9.59 15.40
N GLN A 59 1.56 -9.72 15.07
CA GLN A 59 1.10 -10.46 13.89
C GLN A 59 1.61 -9.84 12.58
N GLU A 60 1.59 -8.52 12.46
CA GLU A 60 2.11 -7.81 11.30
C GLU A 60 3.60 -8.09 11.10
N ILE A 61 4.41 -7.94 12.17
CA ILE A 61 5.85 -8.22 12.14
C ILE A 61 6.10 -9.68 11.71
N PHE A 62 5.37 -10.62 12.29
CA PHE A 62 5.49 -12.04 11.95
C PHE A 62 5.14 -12.31 10.48
N LEU A 63 4.03 -11.74 9.97
CA LEU A 63 3.62 -11.91 8.59
C LEU A 63 4.61 -11.27 7.61
N LYS A 64 5.17 -10.11 7.96
CA LYS A 64 6.22 -9.44 7.19
C LYS A 64 7.44 -10.35 7.06
N GLU A 65 7.92 -10.91 8.16
CA GLU A 65 9.09 -11.78 8.13
C GLU A 65 8.81 -13.10 7.40
N LYS A 66 7.63 -13.71 7.62
CA LYS A 66 7.17 -14.89 6.88
C LYS A 66 7.11 -14.61 5.36
N SER A 67 6.66 -13.43 4.95
CA SER A 67 6.61 -13.03 3.55
C SER A 67 8.00 -12.86 2.93
N ARG A 68 8.96 -12.28 3.68
CA ARG A 68 10.36 -12.14 3.24
C ARG A 68 11.03 -13.49 3.11
N VAL A 69 10.87 -14.38 4.09
CA VAL A 69 11.38 -15.75 4.03
C VAL A 69 10.78 -16.49 2.83
N ARG A 70 9.48 -16.33 2.58
CA ARG A 70 8.82 -16.93 1.42
C ARG A 70 9.38 -16.38 0.11
N TRP A 71 9.57 -15.07 0.00
CA TRP A 71 10.20 -14.44 -1.15
C TRP A 71 11.65 -14.91 -1.36
N LEU A 72 12.46 -15.02 -0.30
CA LEU A 72 13.84 -15.52 -0.40
C LEU A 72 13.88 -17.00 -0.81
N ALA A 73 12.95 -17.81 -0.31
CA ALA A 73 12.87 -19.23 -0.63
C ALA A 73 12.36 -19.49 -2.06
N GLU A 74 11.35 -18.74 -2.50
CA GLU A 74 10.72 -18.91 -3.81
C GLU A 74 11.43 -18.07 -4.90
N GLY A 75 12.08 -16.97 -4.54
CA GLY A 75 12.88 -16.13 -5.44
C GLY A 75 12.11 -15.68 -6.69
N ASP A 76 12.82 -15.65 -7.81
CA ASP A 76 12.27 -15.45 -9.15
C ASP A 76 11.84 -16.76 -9.82
N ARG A 77 11.71 -17.85 -9.03
CA ARG A 77 11.19 -19.10 -9.57
C ARG A 77 9.75 -18.88 -9.98
N ASN A 78 9.35 -19.58 -11.05
CA ASN A 78 8.01 -19.60 -11.62
C ASN A 78 6.99 -20.29 -10.70
N SER A 79 6.89 -19.81 -9.46
CA SER A 79 6.05 -20.35 -8.39
C SER A 79 4.64 -19.79 -8.47
N ASN A 80 3.68 -20.53 -7.92
CA ASN A 80 2.30 -20.03 -7.77
C ASN A 80 2.25 -18.72 -6.96
N PHE A 81 3.18 -18.52 -6.02
CA PHE A 81 3.32 -17.26 -5.26
C PHE A 81 3.74 -16.10 -6.16
N PHE A 82 4.75 -16.30 -7.02
CA PHE A 82 5.21 -15.28 -7.97
C PHE A 82 4.08 -14.83 -8.91
N HIS A 83 3.35 -15.77 -9.50
CA HIS A 83 2.19 -15.46 -10.33
C HIS A 83 1.08 -14.75 -9.57
N SER A 84 0.78 -15.17 -8.34
CA SER A 84 -0.22 -14.51 -7.50
C SER A 84 0.19 -13.07 -7.16
N LEU A 85 1.47 -12.85 -6.88
CA LEU A 85 2.01 -11.52 -6.61
C LEU A 85 1.95 -10.63 -7.86
N LEU A 86 2.32 -11.14 -9.03
CA LEU A 86 2.21 -10.42 -10.30
C LEU A 86 0.75 -10.09 -10.63
N LYS A 87 -0.18 -11.03 -10.44
CA LYS A 87 -1.61 -10.79 -10.64
C LYS A 87 -2.11 -9.67 -9.73
N ARG A 88 -1.72 -9.67 -8.45
CA ARG A 88 -2.06 -8.59 -7.50
C ARG A 88 -1.43 -7.25 -7.92
N ARG A 89 -0.14 -7.24 -8.28
CA ARG A 89 0.55 -6.04 -8.76
C ARG A 89 -0.11 -5.47 -10.01
N ARG A 90 -0.51 -6.34 -10.95
CA ARG A 90 -1.25 -5.94 -12.15
C ARG A 90 -2.58 -5.32 -11.77
N GLY A 91 -3.37 -5.98 -10.90
CA GLY A 91 -4.63 -5.42 -10.40
C GLY A 91 -4.48 -4.03 -9.77
N ASN A 92 -3.47 -3.84 -8.92
CA ASN A 92 -3.23 -2.55 -8.25
C ASN A 92 -2.68 -1.46 -9.18
N LYS A 93 -2.00 -1.82 -10.27
CA LYS A 93 -1.43 -0.86 -11.23
C LYS A 93 -2.35 -0.58 -12.42
N THR A 94 -3.41 -1.35 -12.59
CA THR A 94 -4.40 -1.09 -13.64
C THR A 94 -5.24 0.12 -13.23
N LEU A 95 -5.21 1.17 -14.05
CA LEU A 95 -6.19 2.24 -13.96
C LEU A 95 -7.51 1.72 -14.50
N SER A 96 -8.37 1.19 -13.62
CA SER A 96 -9.65 0.56 -14.00
C SER A 96 -10.79 1.56 -14.18
N SER A 97 -10.64 2.77 -13.65
CA SER A 97 -11.67 3.80 -13.67
C SER A 97 -11.03 5.18 -13.58
N ILE A 98 -11.61 6.16 -14.26
CA ILE A 98 -11.22 7.57 -14.15
C ILE A 98 -12.47 8.44 -14.01
N GLN A 99 -12.37 9.51 -13.23
CA GLN A 99 -13.42 10.51 -13.14
C GLN A 99 -13.19 11.58 -14.22
N ILE A 100 -14.20 11.80 -15.07
CA ILE A 100 -14.22 12.80 -16.14
C ILE A 100 -15.36 13.76 -15.82
N GLY A 101 -15.04 14.89 -15.20
CA GLY A 101 -16.04 15.82 -14.68
C GLY A 101 -16.87 15.19 -13.55
N GLU A 102 -18.18 15.10 -13.74
CA GLU A 102 -19.11 14.47 -12.77
C GLU A 102 -19.32 12.96 -13.00
N ASN A 103 -18.82 12.42 -14.12
CA ASN A 103 -19.02 11.02 -14.47
C ASN A 103 -17.77 10.18 -14.19
N ILE A 104 -17.97 8.91 -13.83
CA ILE A 104 -16.89 7.93 -13.71
C ILE A 104 -16.96 7.01 -14.92
N SER A 105 -15.89 6.96 -15.72
CA SER A 105 -15.76 5.98 -16.81
C SER A 105 -14.88 4.81 -16.37
N ASN A 106 -15.30 3.61 -16.74
CA ASN A 106 -14.55 2.36 -16.59
C ASN A 106 -14.13 1.76 -17.94
N ASP A 107 -14.40 2.46 -19.05
CA ASP A 107 -14.02 2.01 -20.38
C ASP A 107 -12.52 2.28 -20.61
N PRO A 108 -11.70 1.26 -20.90
CA PRO A 108 -10.29 1.44 -21.23
C PRO A 108 -10.03 2.44 -22.37
N MET A 109 -10.94 2.55 -23.35
CA MET A 109 -10.77 3.49 -24.46
C MET A 109 -10.95 4.94 -23.98
N ASP A 110 -12.04 5.22 -23.26
CA ASP A 110 -12.31 6.55 -22.68
C ASP A 110 -11.19 6.97 -21.73
N ILE A 111 -10.71 6.04 -20.89
CA ILE A 111 -9.59 6.29 -19.97
C ILE A 111 -8.34 6.70 -20.76
N GLY A 112 -8.00 5.95 -21.82
CA GLY A 112 -6.83 6.21 -22.65
C GLY A 112 -6.91 7.56 -23.38
N GLU A 113 -8.06 7.87 -23.96
CA GLU A 113 -8.30 9.14 -24.66
C GLU A 113 -8.24 10.33 -23.70
N HIS A 114 -8.91 10.24 -22.55
CA HIS A 114 -8.92 11.32 -21.56
C HIS A 114 -7.53 11.59 -20.99
N VAL A 115 -6.77 10.54 -20.63
CA VAL A 115 -5.39 10.68 -20.14
C VAL A 115 -4.50 11.31 -21.22
N SER A 116 -4.62 10.87 -22.47
CA SER A 116 -3.82 11.41 -23.57
C SER A 116 -4.12 12.89 -23.80
N SER A 117 -5.41 13.25 -23.86
CA SER A 117 -5.84 14.64 -24.02
C SER A 117 -5.36 15.50 -22.86
N PHE A 118 -5.53 15.04 -21.61
CA PHE A 118 -5.08 15.77 -20.42
C PHE A 118 -3.59 16.12 -20.48
N TYR A 119 -2.72 15.14 -20.76
CA TYR A 119 -1.29 15.39 -20.82
C TYR A 119 -0.86 16.20 -22.05
N GLN A 120 -1.54 16.03 -23.21
CA GLN A 120 -1.31 16.89 -24.37
C GLN A 120 -1.58 18.36 -24.03
N HIS A 121 -2.70 18.65 -23.36
CA HIS A 121 -3.00 20.01 -22.92
C HIS A 121 -1.99 20.48 -21.87
N LEU A 122 -1.66 19.65 -20.88
CA LEU A 122 -0.71 20.00 -19.81
C LEU A 122 0.67 20.44 -20.37
N PHE A 123 1.19 19.72 -21.37
CA PHE A 123 2.50 20.00 -21.96
C PHE A 123 2.46 21.00 -23.12
N SER A 124 1.29 21.28 -23.69
CA SER A 124 1.13 22.28 -24.75
C SER A 124 0.73 23.66 -24.23
N ASP A 125 0.35 23.77 -22.95
CA ASP A 125 -0.03 25.04 -22.34
C ASP A 125 1.20 25.97 -22.22
N PRO A 126 1.23 27.11 -22.92
CA PRO A 126 2.36 28.04 -22.89
C PRO A 126 2.62 28.63 -21.50
N VAL A 127 1.65 28.58 -20.57
CA VAL A 127 1.84 29.01 -19.18
C VAL A 127 2.69 28.01 -18.40
N ASN A 128 2.56 26.70 -18.66
CA ASN A 128 3.37 25.65 -18.03
C ASN A 128 4.74 25.47 -18.70
N ASN A 129 4.87 25.92 -19.96
CA ASN A 129 6.13 25.96 -20.70
C ASN A 129 6.97 27.22 -20.41
N SER A 130 6.61 28.03 -19.41
CA SER A 130 7.39 29.22 -19.01
C SER A 130 8.65 28.89 -18.19
N LEU A 131 9.21 27.67 -18.32
CA LEU A 131 10.59 27.50 -17.90
C LEU A 131 11.45 28.38 -18.79
N ASP A 132 11.94 29.47 -18.22
CA ASP A 132 12.98 30.28 -18.82
C ASP A 132 14.26 29.42 -18.90
N LEU A 133 14.38 28.66 -19.99
CA LEU A 133 15.53 27.81 -20.27
C LEU A 133 16.77 28.63 -20.64
N SER A 134 16.70 29.97 -20.61
CA SER A 134 17.84 30.86 -20.86
C SER A 134 19.01 30.56 -19.92
N ILE A 135 18.73 30.31 -18.63
CA ILE A 135 19.73 29.96 -17.62
C ILE A 135 20.46 28.66 -17.99
N ILE A 136 19.71 27.66 -18.47
CA ILE A 136 20.26 26.37 -18.89
C ILE A 136 21.07 26.54 -20.18
N ARG A 137 20.57 27.30 -21.16
CA ARG A 137 21.27 27.56 -22.42
C ARG A 137 22.56 28.37 -22.23
N GLU A 138 22.60 29.25 -21.25
CA GLU A 138 23.78 30.08 -20.94
C GLU A 138 24.89 29.27 -20.25
N HIS A 139 24.53 28.28 -19.42
CA HIS A 139 25.49 27.54 -18.60
C HIS A 139 25.79 26.11 -19.07
N VAL A 140 25.00 25.56 -20.00
CA VAL A 140 25.27 24.24 -20.60
C VAL A 140 26.07 24.43 -21.90
N PRO A 141 27.36 24.04 -21.93
CA PRO A 141 28.15 24.12 -23.16
C PRO A 141 27.58 23.18 -24.23
N SER A 142 27.42 23.68 -25.47
CA SER A 142 27.02 22.83 -26.58
C SER A 142 28.18 21.90 -26.96
N LEU A 143 28.03 20.61 -26.65
CA LEU A 143 29.05 19.59 -26.91
C LEU A 143 28.92 18.95 -28.31
N VAL A 144 27.92 19.34 -29.09
CA VAL A 144 27.68 18.80 -30.44
C VAL A 144 27.77 19.93 -31.45
N THR A 145 28.69 19.81 -32.40
CA THR A 145 28.82 20.76 -33.52
C THR A 145 27.92 20.32 -34.69
N VAL A 146 27.51 21.27 -35.54
CA VAL A 146 26.58 21.00 -36.64
C VAL A 146 27.11 19.95 -37.62
N ASP A 147 28.44 19.82 -37.73
CA ASP A 147 29.11 18.83 -38.57
C ASP A 147 28.95 17.37 -38.07
N GLU A 148 28.67 17.16 -36.78
CA GLU A 148 28.47 15.83 -36.20
C GLU A 148 27.05 15.26 -36.44
N ASN A 149 26.14 16.06 -37.03
CA ASN A 149 24.76 15.67 -37.37
C ASN A 149 24.58 15.34 -38.87
N THR A 150 25.66 15.07 -39.60
CA THR A 150 25.63 14.66 -41.01
C THR A 150 25.68 13.16 -41.19
#